data_AF-A0A9Q5N3L5-F1
#
_entry.id   AF-A0A9Q5N3L5-F1
#
_cell.length_a   1.000
_cell.length_b   1.000
_cell.length_c   1.000
_cell.angle_alpha   90.00
_cell.angle_beta   90.00
_cell.angle_gamma   90.00
#
_symmetry.space_group_name_H-M   'P 1'
#
loop_
_entity.id
_entity.type
_entity.pdbx_description
1 polymer ?
#
loop_
_entity_poly.entity_id
_entity_poly.type
_entity_poly.pdbx_seq_one_letter_code
_entity_poly.pdbx_strand_id
1 'polypeptide(L)'
;MSWLFNPTGDPPPRRADEQPAQEMAPDYSGRMVSTRKANQPFLAYTRYREEQKRLHEEWLERKKLREEKLARGEEVGPEEPDPTAQEEVGLLGLLKFIVYCLLFLALVSKFFTGSFVFDLESKLPTLKSLLPRNERLLSEEGLSKYDGSDPSKPIYLAIDGLVYDVTEGRRMYGPGGSYHFMYVQWIRQSLLINKSVLGLEHWKNFYANHKKYTKIGRVLHHPIDPLSPIPPPCKEEKPAVGNKEQAKEERPTKDSGQHAKHQEL
;
A
#
# COMPACT_ATOMS: atom_id res chain seq x y z
N MET A 1 54.90 27.45 -14.29
CA MET A 1 56.33 27.81 -14.41
C MET A 1 56.50 29.29 -14.79
N SER A 2 55.86 30.22 -14.06
CA SER A 2 55.89 31.66 -14.36
C SER A 2 56.91 32.45 -13.52
N TRP A 3 57.52 31.83 -12.50
CA TRP A 3 58.51 32.46 -11.62
C TRP A 3 59.94 32.47 -12.19
N LEU A 4 60.26 31.53 -13.10
CA LEU A 4 61.58 31.45 -13.77
C LEU A 4 61.89 32.67 -14.67
N PHE A 5 60.85 33.35 -15.18
CA PHE A 5 60.98 34.41 -16.17
C PHE A 5 60.65 35.82 -15.63
N ASN A 6 60.26 35.96 -14.36
CA ASN A 6 60.02 37.26 -13.72
C ASN A 6 60.41 37.25 -12.23
N PRO A 7 61.72 37.27 -11.90
CA PRO A 7 62.20 37.13 -10.53
C PRO A 7 61.97 38.39 -9.68
N THR A 8 61.77 39.57 -10.29
CA THR A 8 61.52 40.84 -9.58
C THR A 8 60.04 41.10 -9.31
N GLY A 9 59.13 40.36 -9.96
CA GLY A 9 57.70 40.50 -9.75
C GLY A 9 57.10 41.77 -10.34
N ASP A 10 57.84 42.48 -11.20
CA ASP A 10 57.33 43.68 -11.84
C ASP A 10 56.12 43.33 -12.73
N PRO A 11 55.03 44.10 -12.67
CA PRO A 11 53.89 43.88 -13.55
C PRO A 11 54.35 44.07 -15.01
N PRO A 12 53.91 43.21 -15.94
CA PRO A 12 54.28 43.36 -17.34
C PRO A 12 53.87 44.76 -17.83
N PRO A 13 54.66 45.41 -18.71
CA PRO A 13 54.30 46.71 -19.24
C PRO A 13 52.91 46.60 -19.87
N ARG A 14 51.96 47.42 -19.40
CA ARG A 14 50.65 47.53 -20.05
C ARG A 14 50.93 47.96 -21.47
N ARG A 15 50.72 47.08 -22.44
CA ARG A 15 50.79 47.47 -23.84
C ARG A 15 49.83 48.65 -24.00
N ALA A 16 50.38 49.81 -24.35
CA ALA A 16 49.60 50.94 -24.81
C ALA A 16 49.13 50.59 -26.23
N ASP A 17 48.30 49.56 -26.33
CA ASP A 17 47.59 49.27 -27.55
C ASP A 17 46.59 50.41 -27.70
N GLU A 18 46.72 51.19 -28.78
CA GLU A 18 45.66 52.03 -29.31
C GLU A 18 44.46 51.11 -29.57
N GLN A 19 43.65 50.88 -28.53
CA GLN A 19 42.42 50.13 -28.68
C GLN A 19 41.51 50.99 -29.55
N PRO A 20 41.05 50.50 -30.72
CA PRO A 20 40.13 51.26 -31.55
C PRO A 20 38.95 51.68 -30.69
N ALA A 21 38.52 52.94 -30.83
CA ALA A 21 37.45 53.53 -30.03
C ALA A 21 36.30 52.52 -29.89
N GLN A 22 36.10 52.00 -28.68
CA GLN A 22 35.15 50.93 -28.46
C GLN A 22 33.75 51.51 -28.53
N GLU A 23 32.97 51.01 -29.47
CA GLU A 23 31.56 51.33 -29.57
C GLU A 23 30.89 51.03 -28.22
N MET A 24 30.23 52.05 -27.67
CA MET A 24 29.51 51.97 -26.40
C MET A 24 28.02 51.94 -26.72
N ALA A 25 27.32 50.94 -26.23
CA ALA A 25 25.87 50.83 -26.35
C ALA A 25 25.23 50.98 -24.96
N PRO A 26 24.06 51.62 -24.86
CA PRO A 26 23.33 51.65 -23.61
C PRO A 26 22.89 50.23 -23.24
N ASP A 27 23.04 49.86 -21.98
CA ASP A 27 22.38 48.69 -21.43
C ASP A 27 20.94 49.01 -21.02
N TYR A 28 20.20 47.98 -20.59
CA TYR A 28 18.82 48.10 -20.12
C TYR A 28 18.64 49.04 -18.91
N SER A 29 19.73 49.38 -18.20
CA SER A 29 19.75 50.33 -17.09
C SER A 29 20.06 51.77 -17.53
N GLY A 30 20.34 51.98 -18.82
CA GLY A 30 20.75 53.27 -19.39
C GLY A 30 22.24 53.57 -19.20
N ARG A 31 23.04 52.63 -18.69
CA ARG A 31 24.49 52.77 -18.57
C ARG A 31 25.15 52.47 -19.91
N MET A 32 26.07 53.32 -20.34
CA MET A 32 26.86 53.07 -21.54
C MET A 32 27.91 51.99 -21.25
N VAL A 33 27.80 50.87 -21.96
CA VAL A 33 28.67 49.69 -21.79
C VAL A 33 29.35 49.38 -23.12
N SER A 34 30.62 48.97 -23.08
CA SER A 34 31.36 48.59 -24.29
C SER A 34 30.77 47.34 -24.94
N THR A 35 30.72 47.29 -26.27
CA THR A 35 30.16 46.16 -27.06
C THR A 35 31.03 44.89 -27.07
N ARG A 36 31.99 44.78 -26.14
CA ARG A 36 32.88 43.61 -26.02
C ARG A 36 32.11 42.34 -25.74
N LYS A 37 32.72 41.19 -26.09
CA LYS A 37 32.17 39.84 -25.85
C LYS A 37 31.70 39.61 -24.40
N ALA A 38 32.42 40.18 -23.43
CA ALA A 38 32.07 40.07 -22.00
C ALA A 38 30.71 40.70 -21.66
N ASN A 39 30.29 41.74 -22.37
CA ASN A 39 29.05 42.48 -22.09
C ASN A 39 27.88 42.10 -23.00
N GLN A 40 28.10 41.17 -23.94
CA GLN A 40 27.08 40.68 -24.86
C GLN A 40 25.80 40.17 -24.16
N PRO A 41 25.85 39.48 -23.00
CA PRO A 41 24.63 39.07 -22.30
C PRO A 41 23.73 40.25 -21.89
N PHE A 42 24.32 41.36 -21.44
CA PHE A 42 23.55 42.55 -21.04
C PHE A 42 22.94 43.27 -22.24
N LEU A 43 23.69 43.36 -23.34
CA LEU A 43 23.19 43.93 -24.59
C LEU A 43 22.11 43.04 -25.23
N ALA A 44 22.25 41.72 -25.15
CA ALA A 44 21.25 40.78 -25.64
C ALA A 44 19.93 40.91 -24.86
N TYR A 45 19.98 41.02 -23.52
CA TYR A 45 18.79 41.28 -22.72
C TYR A 45 18.15 42.63 -23.02
N THR A 46 18.97 43.66 -23.29
CA THR A 46 18.49 44.99 -23.68
C THR A 46 17.70 44.91 -25.00
N ARG A 47 18.28 44.28 -26.03
CA ARG A 47 17.62 44.03 -27.32
C ARG A 47 16.33 43.23 -27.16
N TYR A 48 16.34 42.17 -26.34
CA TYR A 48 15.14 41.38 -26.04
C TYR A 48 14.03 42.27 -25.45
N ARG A 49 14.34 43.13 -24.48
CA ARG A 49 13.34 44.04 -23.90
C ARG A 49 12.82 45.07 -24.88
N GLU A 50 13.69 45.62 -25.73
CA GLU A 50 13.29 46.55 -26.80
C GLU A 50 12.36 45.87 -27.80
N GLU A 51 12.68 44.64 -28.21
CA GLU A 51 11.84 43.83 -29.08
C GLU A 51 10.48 43.53 -28.44
N GLN A 52 10.43 43.12 -27.17
CA GLN A 52 9.18 42.91 -26.45
C GLN A 52 8.34 44.18 -26.35
N LYS A 53 8.96 45.34 -26.09
CA LYS A 53 8.24 46.63 -26.07
C LYS A 53 7.64 46.97 -27.44
N ARG A 54 8.43 46.83 -28.50
CA ARG A 54 7.96 47.08 -29.87
C ARG A 54 6.79 46.17 -30.23
N LEU A 55 6.91 44.87 -29.94
CA LEU A 55 5.84 43.90 -30.20
C LEU A 55 4.55 44.24 -29.44
N HIS A 56 4.67 44.66 -28.17
CA HIS A 56 3.53 45.07 -27.37
C HIS A 56 2.89 46.37 -27.88
N GLU A 57 3.69 47.36 -28.27
CA GLU A 57 3.22 48.62 -28.86
C GLU A 57 2.49 48.38 -30.19
N GLU A 58 3.06 47.57 -31.08
CA GLU A 58 2.43 47.15 -32.34
C GLU A 58 1.10 46.40 -32.08
N TRP A 59 1.06 45.54 -31.06
CA TRP A 59 -0.17 44.86 -30.66
C TRP A 59 -1.23 45.82 -30.12
N LEU A 60 -0.85 46.83 -29.32
CA LEU A 60 -1.75 47.87 -28.84
C LEU A 60 -2.31 48.72 -29.99
N GLU A 61 -1.51 49.02 -31.01
CA GLU A 61 -1.98 49.71 -32.22
C GLU A 61 -2.98 48.85 -32.99
N ARG A 62 -2.70 47.56 -33.20
CA ARG A 62 -3.65 46.62 -33.82
C ARG A 62 -4.96 46.55 -33.03
N LYS A 63 -4.89 46.55 -31.70
CA LYS A 63 -6.06 46.54 -30.82
C LYS A 63 -6.90 47.82 -30.95
N LYS A 64 -6.27 49.00 -30.98
CA LYS A 64 -6.96 50.29 -31.20
C LYS A 64 -7.66 50.33 -32.56
N LEU A 65 -6.96 49.94 -33.63
CA LEU A 65 -7.53 49.89 -34.98
C LEU A 65 -8.73 48.93 -35.05
N ARG A 66 -8.68 47.81 -34.32
CA ARG A 66 -9.78 46.87 -34.20
C ARG A 66 -10.98 47.47 -33.46
N GLU A 67 -10.76 48.19 -32.37
CA GLU A 67 -11.82 48.88 -31.63
C GLU A 67 -12.50 49.96 -32.49
N GLU A 68 -11.74 50.69 -33.29
CA GLU A 68 -12.27 51.67 -34.26
C GLU A 68 -13.12 50.99 -35.35
N LYS A 69 -12.69 49.83 -35.86
CA LYS A 69 -13.48 49.03 -36.82
C LYS A 69 -14.78 48.52 -36.19
N LEU A 70 -14.72 48.07 -34.94
CA LEU A 70 -15.90 47.61 -34.21
C LEU A 70 -16.88 48.78 -33.95
N ALA A 71 -16.37 49.97 -33.62
CA ALA A 71 -17.18 51.18 -33.46
C ALA A 71 -17.83 51.64 -34.78
N ARG A 72 -17.19 51.34 -35.92
CA ARG A 72 -17.75 51.55 -37.27
C ARG A 72 -18.80 50.50 -37.66
N GLY A 73 -18.93 49.41 -36.90
CA GLY A 73 -19.86 48.31 -37.18
C GLY A 73 -19.33 47.29 -38.20
N GLU A 74 -18.02 47.21 -38.42
CA GLU A 74 -17.38 46.19 -39.27
C GLU A 74 -17.18 44.89 -38.47
N GLU A 75 -17.46 43.73 -39.08
CA GLU A 75 -17.24 42.43 -38.44
C GLU A 75 -15.74 42.11 -38.38
N VAL A 76 -15.20 41.93 -37.16
CA VAL A 76 -13.80 41.56 -36.92
C VAL A 76 -13.71 40.15 -36.31
N GLY A 77 -12.69 39.37 -36.70
CA GLY A 77 -12.45 37.99 -36.21
C GLY A 77 -12.10 37.92 -34.71
N PRO A 78 -11.66 36.78 -34.15
CA PRO A 78 -11.26 36.69 -32.72
C PRO A 78 -10.15 37.68 -32.31
N GLU A 79 -10.08 38.05 -31.03
CA GLU A 79 -9.02 38.94 -30.51
C GLU A 79 -7.66 38.19 -30.52
N GLU A 80 -6.62 38.85 -31.03
CA GLU A 80 -5.26 38.32 -31.00
C GLU A 80 -4.70 38.40 -29.57
N PRO A 81 -4.18 37.30 -29.00
CA PRO A 81 -3.51 37.35 -27.71
C PRO A 81 -2.22 38.19 -27.79
N ASP A 82 -1.85 38.82 -26.68
CA ASP A 82 -0.61 39.59 -26.59
C ASP A 82 0.61 38.65 -26.74
N PRO A 83 1.50 38.88 -27.72
CA PRO A 83 2.69 38.04 -27.92
C PRO A 83 3.70 38.10 -26.75
N THR A 84 3.63 39.13 -25.90
CA THR A 84 4.55 39.35 -24.78
C THR A 84 3.97 38.90 -23.43
N ALA A 85 2.68 38.59 -23.36
CA ALA A 85 2.04 38.14 -22.13
C ALA A 85 2.62 36.78 -21.68
N GLN A 86 2.90 36.67 -20.38
CA GLN A 86 3.27 35.39 -19.79
C GLN A 86 2.02 34.51 -19.71
N GLU A 87 2.03 33.36 -20.39
CA GLU A 87 0.98 32.36 -20.22
C GLU A 87 1.13 31.69 -18.85
N GLU A 88 0.31 32.10 -17.89
CA GLU A 88 0.23 31.41 -16.61
C GLU A 88 -0.47 30.06 -16.79
N VAL A 89 0.13 29.00 -16.25
CA VAL A 89 -0.53 27.70 -16.14
C VAL A 89 -1.68 27.81 -15.14
N GLY A 90 -2.87 28.17 -15.63
CA GLY A 90 -4.06 28.27 -14.82
C GLY A 90 -4.45 26.94 -14.16
N LEU A 91 -5.43 26.97 -13.24
CA LEU A 91 -5.93 25.79 -12.54
C LEU A 91 -6.32 24.64 -13.49
N LEU A 92 -6.93 24.96 -14.62
CA LEU A 92 -7.29 23.97 -15.65
C LEU A 92 -6.05 23.34 -16.31
N GLY A 93 -4.99 24.12 -16.52
CA GLY A 93 -3.70 23.62 -17.01
C GLY A 93 -3.05 22.67 -16.02
N LEU A 94 -3.04 23.04 -14.73
CA LEU A 94 -2.54 22.19 -13.65
C LEU A 94 -3.36 20.89 -13.53
N LEU A 95 -4.68 20.98 -13.61
CA LEU A 95 -5.55 19.80 -13.54
C LEU A 95 -5.28 18.84 -14.72
N LYS A 96 -5.17 19.37 -15.95
CA LYS A 96 -4.80 18.58 -17.13
C LYS A 96 -3.43 17.92 -16.95
N PHE A 97 -2.45 18.66 -16.43
CA PHE A 97 -1.12 18.12 -16.12
C PHE A 97 -1.20 16.97 -15.12
N ILE A 98 -1.95 17.12 -14.02
CA ILE A 98 -2.16 16.05 -13.04
C ILE A 98 -2.80 14.82 -13.69
N VAL A 99 -3.82 15.02 -14.54
CA VAL A 99 -4.45 13.91 -15.28
C VAL A 99 -3.44 13.19 -16.17
N TYR A 100 -2.60 13.92 -16.92
CA TYR A 100 -1.56 13.32 -17.74
C TYR A 100 -0.50 12.59 -16.91
N CYS A 101 -0.10 13.14 -15.77
CA CYS A 101 0.82 12.48 -14.85
C CYS A 101 0.24 11.18 -14.29
N LEU A 102 -1.04 11.17 -13.88
CA LEU A 102 -1.71 9.97 -13.40
C LEU A 102 -1.84 8.91 -14.49
N LEU A 103 -2.16 9.32 -15.73
CA LEU A 103 -2.21 8.43 -16.88
C LEU A 103 -0.84 7.81 -17.16
N PHE A 104 0.22 8.63 -17.16
CA PHE A 104 1.59 8.16 -17.35
C PHE A 104 2.00 7.18 -16.24
N LEU A 105 1.74 7.50 -14.97
CA LEU A 105 2.02 6.61 -13.85
C LEU A 105 1.24 5.30 -13.94
N ALA A 106 -0.02 5.33 -14.39
CA ALA A 106 -0.80 4.12 -14.61
C ALA A 106 -0.23 3.25 -15.74
N LEU A 107 0.24 3.85 -16.83
CA LEU A 107 0.91 3.14 -17.93
C LEU A 107 2.25 2.54 -17.50
N VAL A 108 3.04 3.30 -16.74
CA VAL A 108 4.30 2.82 -16.15
C VAL A 108 4.02 1.67 -15.16
N SER A 109 3.03 1.82 -14.27
CA SER A 109 2.58 0.75 -13.38
C SER A 109 2.15 -0.49 -14.16
N LYS A 110 1.41 -0.32 -15.26
CA LYS A 110 0.97 -1.43 -16.11
C LYS A 110 2.14 -2.16 -16.76
N PHE A 111 3.18 -1.42 -17.15
CA PHE A 111 4.39 -1.98 -17.73
C PHE A 111 5.20 -2.80 -16.72
N PHE A 112 5.38 -2.28 -15.49
CA PHE A 112 6.21 -2.95 -14.47
C PHE A 112 5.46 -4.00 -13.65
N THR A 113 4.22 -3.74 -13.25
CA THR A 113 3.46 -4.58 -12.28
C THR A 113 2.32 -5.34 -12.95
N GLY A 114 2.04 -5.11 -14.24
CA GLY A 114 0.93 -5.75 -14.94
C GLY A 114 -0.45 -5.18 -14.62
N SER A 115 -0.56 -4.31 -13.61
CA SER A 115 -1.79 -3.67 -13.12
C SER A 115 -1.70 -2.14 -13.23
N PHE A 116 -2.80 -1.46 -13.55
CA PHE A 116 -2.84 0.00 -13.73
C PHE A 116 -2.78 0.80 -12.43
N VAL A 117 -3.12 0.18 -11.30
CA VAL A 117 -3.27 0.86 -9.99
C VAL A 117 -2.34 0.23 -8.95
N PHE A 118 -1.10 -0.12 -9.33
CA PHE A 118 -0.06 -0.67 -8.43
C PHE A 118 -0.52 -1.81 -7.50
N ASP A 119 -1.51 -2.60 -7.93
CA ASP A 119 -2.17 -3.65 -7.13
C ASP A 119 -2.69 -3.15 -5.76
N LEU A 120 -3.21 -1.90 -5.71
CA LEU A 120 -3.75 -1.32 -4.48
C LEU A 120 -4.89 -2.16 -3.87
N GLU A 121 -5.68 -2.85 -4.70
CA GLU A 121 -6.80 -3.67 -4.26
C GLU A 121 -6.39 -4.75 -3.25
N SER A 122 -5.22 -5.36 -3.40
CA SER A 122 -4.71 -6.37 -2.48
C SER A 122 -4.23 -5.77 -1.14
N LYS A 123 -3.91 -4.48 -1.11
CA LYS A 123 -3.38 -3.76 0.08
C LYS A 123 -4.44 -2.94 0.85
N LEU A 124 -5.59 -2.66 0.24
CA LEU A 124 -6.75 -2.04 0.90
C LEU A 124 -7.39 -2.80 2.09
N PRO A 125 -7.33 -4.15 2.25
CA PRO A 125 -7.88 -4.79 3.45
C PRO A 125 -7.20 -4.34 4.76
N THR A 126 -5.96 -3.87 4.71
CA THR A 126 -5.24 -3.30 5.87
C THR A 126 -5.88 -1.99 6.35
N LEU A 127 -6.42 -1.18 5.44
CA LEU A 127 -7.10 0.07 5.77
C LEU A 127 -8.41 -0.18 6.55
N LYS A 128 -9.08 -1.32 6.32
CA LYS A 128 -10.24 -1.73 7.13
C LYS A 128 -9.89 -2.06 8.59
N SER A 129 -8.60 -2.23 8.91
CA SER A 129 -8.11 -2.41 10.28
C SER A 129 -8.03 -1.10 11.08
N LEU A 130 -8.03 0.06 10.41
CA LEU A 130 -7.92 1.37 11.06
C LEU A 130 -9.28 1.90 11.56
N LEU A 131 -10.38 1.26 11.15
CA LEU A 131 -11.72 1.58 11.63
C LEU A 131 -11.99 0.81 12.93
N PRO A 132 -12.49 1.46 14.00
CA PRO A 132 -12.85 0.77 15.22
C PRO A 132 -13.93 -0.27 14.91
N ARG A 133 -13.61 -1.56 15.12
CA ARG A 133 -14.61 -2.62 15.06
C ARG A 133 -15.45 -2.52 16.33
N ASN A 134 -16.77 -2.41 16.21
CA ASN A 134 -17.70 -2.51 17.34
C ASN A 134 -17.67 -3.95 17.88
N GLU A 135 -16.67 -4.25 18.72
CA GLU A 135 -16.53 -5.55 19.37
C GLU A 135 -17.61 -5.72 20.45
N ARG A 136 -18.47 -6.73 20.30
CA ARG A 136 -19.47 -7.07 21.32
C ARG A 136 -18.83 -7.86 22.45
N LEU A 137 -19.16 -7.53 23.69
CA LEU A 137 -18.82 -8.36 24.85
C LEU A 137 -19.98 -9.33 25.11
N LEU A 138 -19.69 -10.62 25.08
CA LEU A 138 -20.66 -11.69 25.32
C LEU A 138 -20.26 -12.48 26.57
N SER A 139 -21.23 -12.79 27.43
CA SER A 139 -21.03 -13.78 28.50
C SER A 139 -21.10 -15.19 27.94
N GLU A 140 -20.59 -16.18 28.68
CA GLU A 140 -20.67 -17.59 28.30
C GLU A 140 -22.14 -18.05 28.10
N GLU A 141 -23.04 -17.60 28.98
CA GLU A 141 -24.49 -17.85 28.85
C GLU A 141 -25.14 -17.10 27.69
N GLY A 142 -24.59 -15.94 27.33
CA GLY A 142 -25.04 -15.19 26.16
C GLY A 142 -24.65 -15.92 24.88
N LEU A 143 -23.42 -16.44 24.85
CA LEU A 143 -22.91 -17.22 23.74
C LEU A 143 -23.66 -18.55 23.60
N SER A 144 -24.04 -19.19 24.71
CA SER A 144 -24.76 -20.48 24.75
C SER A 144 -26.16 -20.46 24.08
N LYS A 145 -26.66 -19.29 23.71
CA LYS A 145 -27.92 -19.10 22.95
C LYS A 145 -27.74 -19.13 21.43
N TYR A 146 -26.51 -19.19 20.94
CA TYR A 146 -26.14 -19.09 19.51
C TYR A 146 -25.44 -20.37 19.01
N ASP A 147 -25.99 -21.53 19.41
CA ASP A 147 -25.49 -22.88 19.09
C ASP A 147 -25.88 -23.36 17.68
N GLY A 148 -26.84 -22.66 17.06
CA GLY A 148 -27.43 -23.05 15.80
C GLY A 148 -28.58 -24.04 15.90
N SER A 149 -29.08 -24.35 17.11
CA SER A 149 -30.31 -25.12 17.32
C SER A 149 -31.52 -24.40 16.73
N ASP A 150 -31.58 -23.08 16.89
CA ASP A 150 -32.61 -22.23 16.28
C ASP A 150 -32.20 -21.78 14.86
N PRO A 151 -32.94 -22.16 13.79
CA PRO A 151 -32.66 -21.74 12.42
C PRO A 151 -32.66 -20.22 12.21
N SER A 152 -33.43 -19.50 13.04
CA SER A 152 -33.57 -18.04 12.97
C SER A 152 -32.41 -17.26 13.58
N LYS A 153 -31.55 -17.92 14.37
CA LYS A 153 -30.41 -17.28 15.04
C LYS A 153 -29.09 -17.56 14.30
N PRO A 154 -28.14 -16.61 14.37
CA PRO A 154 -26.77 -16.84 13.88
C PRO A 154 -26.04 -17.83 14.80
N ILE A 155 -24.95 -18.38 14.28
CA ILE A 155 -24.09 -19.33 14.99
C ILE A 155 -22.78 -18.64 15.34
N TYR A 156 -22.46 -18.60 16.62
CA TYR A 156 -21.25 -17.95 17.12
C TYR A 156 -20.25 -18.98 17.62
N LEU A 157 -18.97 -18.75 17.34
CA LEU A 157 -17.88 -19.61 17.78
C LEU A 157 -16.85 -18.79 18.55
N ALA A 158 -16.48 -19.24 19.75
CA ALA A 158 -15.45 -18.61 20.56
C ALA A 158 -14.12 -19.36 20.48
N ILE A 159 -13.06 -18.66 20.11
CA ILE A 159 -11.69 -19.16 20.08
C ILE A 159 -10.81 -18.18 20.81
N ASP A 160 -10.27 -18.61 21.94
CA ASP A 160 -9.27 -17.88 22.74
C ASP A 160 -9.84 -16.55 23.23
N GLY A 161 -11.08 -16.59 23.71
CA GLY A 161 -11.85 -15.42 24.10
C GLY A 161 -12.31 -14.52 22.95
N LEU A 162 -12.05 -14.84 21.67
CA LEU A 162 -12.53 -14.09 20.50
C LEU A 162 -13.75 -14.77 19.89
N VAL A 163 -14.80 -13.99 19.60
CA VAL A 163 -16.06 -14.51 19.03
C VAL A 163 -16.13 -14.22 17.53
N TYR A 164 -16.44 -15.26 16.75
CA TYR A 164 -16.61 -15.21 15.30
C TYR A 164 -18.03 -15.62 14.89
N ASP A 165 -18.57 -14.94 13.88
CA ASP A 165 -19.77 -15.38 13.18
C ASP A 165 -19.42 -16.52 12.22
N VAL A 166 -20.01 -17.70 12.44
CA VAL A 166 -19.84 -18.88 11.59
C VAL A 166 -21.16 -19.32 10.96
N THR A 167 -22.13 -18.42 10.86
CA THR A 167 -23.47 -18.71 10.31
C THR A 167 -23.41 -19.22 8.87
N GLU A 168 -22.50 -18.71 8.03
CA GLU A 168 -22.28 -19.24 6.67
C GLU A 168 -21.85 -20.73 6.67
N GLY A 169 -21.19 -21.17 7.74
CA GLY A 169 -20.72 -22.53 7.95
C GLY A 169 -21.73 -23.43 8.66
N ARG A 170 -23.04 -23.11 8.64
CA ARG A 170 -24.08 -23.83 9.39
C ARG A 170 -24.08 -25.34 9.20
N ARG A 171 -23.71 -25.84 8.02
CA ARG A 171 -23.56 -27.29 7.76
C ARG A 171 -22.50 -27.96 8.63
N MET A 172 -21.43 -27.24 9.00
CA MET A 172 -20.30 -27.77 9.76
C MET A 172 -20.41 -27.49 11.26
N TYR A 173 -20.91 -26.31 11.65
CA TYR A 173 -20.99 -25.88 13.05
C TYR A 173 -22.39 -26.02 13.66
N GLY A 174 -23.43 -26.16 12.83
CA GLY A 174 -24.80 -26.38 13.31
C GLY A 174 -25.02 -27.81 13.83
N PRO A 175 -26.23 -28.09 14.37
CA PRO A 175 -26.58 -29.39 14.93
C PRO A 175 -26.30 -30.53 13.95
N GLY A 176 -25.57 -31.56 14.39
CA GLY A 176 -25.17 -32.70 13.56
C GLY A 176 -23.95 -32.47 12.64
N GLY A 177 -23.36 -31.27 12.66
CA GLY A 177 -22.10 -30.98 11.97
C GLY A 177 -20.88 -31.54 12.71
N SER A 178 -19.80 -31.82 11.97
CA SER A 178 -18.56 -32.39 12.52
C SER A 178 -17.87 -31.47 13.54
N TYR A 179 -18.11 -30.16 13.47
CA TYR A 179 -17.50 -29.16 14.33
C TYR A 179 -18.47 -28.53 15.33
N HIS A 180 -19.67 -29.10 15.49
CA HIS A 180 -20.67 -28.61 16.44
C HIS A 180 -20.15 -28.60 17.90
N PHE A 181 -19.29 -29.55 18.26
CA PHE A 181 -18.70 -29.64 19.61
C PHE A 181 -17.80 -28.45 19.98
N MET A 182 -17.27 -27.71 18.99
CA MET A 182 -16.33 -26.61 19.24
C MET A 182 -16.99 -25.38 19.86
N TYR A 183 -18.32 -25.30 19.81
CA TYR A 183 -19.11 -24.15 20.24
C TYR A 183 -19.06 -23.90 21.77
N VAL A 184 -19.10 -24.96 22.60
CA VAL A 184 -19.14 -24.82 24.08
C VAL A 184 -17.84 -25.23 24.76
N GLN A 185 -17.16 -26.24 24.23
CA GLN A 185 -16.14 -26.96 25.00
C GLN A 185 -14.76 -26.30 24.97
N TRP A 186 -14.51 -25.43 23.99
CA TRP A 186 -13.20 -24.78 23.82
C TRP A 186 -12.94 -23.65 24.83
N ILE A 187 -13.98 -23.23 25.55
CA ILE A 187 -13.96 -22.12 26.51
C ILE A 187 -13.23 -22.45 27.83
N ARG A 188 -13.01 -23.73 28.15
CA ARG A 188 -12.40 -24.12 29.46
C ARG A 188 -11.03 -24.79 29.38
N GLN A 189 -10.65 -25.41 28.26
CA GLN A 189 -9.53 -26.37 28.23
C GLN A 189 -8.18 -25.77 27.79
N SER A 190 -8.15 -24.53 27.31
CA SER A 190 -6.99 -23.96 26.60
C SER A 190 -5.84 -23.51 27.50
N LEU A 191 -6.08 -23.39 28.82
CA LEU A 191 -5.10 -22.81 29.75
C LEU A 191 -4.04 -23.78 30.28
N LEU A 192 -4.13 -25.09 29.96
CA LEU A 192 -3.39 -26.11 30.72
C LEU A 192 -2.43 -26.99 29.91
N ILE A 193 -2.18 -26.74 28.62
CA ILE A 193 -1.32 -27.64 27.82
C ILE A 193 -0.33 -26.85 26.95
N ASN A 194 0.90 -26.70 27.44
CA ASN A 194 2.05 -26.11 26.74
C ASN A 194 2.44 -26.81 25.41
N LYS A 195 1.85 -27.98 25.10
CA LYS A 195 2.04 -28.71 23.83
C LYS A 195 0.97 -28.43 22.76
N SER A 196 -0.07 -27.66 23.07
CA SER A 196 -1.23 -27.44 22.18
C SER A 196 -1.26 -26.08 21.47
N VAL A 197 -0.36 -25.17 21.84
CA VAL A 197 -0.33 -23.77 21.39
C VAL A 197 -0.22 -23.64 19.86
N LEU A 198 0.54 -24.53 19.21
CA LEU A 198 0.75 -24.59 17.76
C LEU A 198 -0.55 -24.82 16.96
N GLY A 199 -1.46 -25.66 17.48
CA GLY A 199 -2.75 -25.88 16.83
C GLY A 199 -3.66 -24.67 16.94
N LEU A 200 -3.55 -23.91 18.02
CA LEU A 200 -4.45 -22.79 18.33
C LEU A 200 -4.13 -21.56 17.53
N GLU A 201 -2.85 -21.28 17.33
CA GLU A 201 -2.42 -20.24 16.41
C GLU A 201 -2.91 -20.50 14.99
N HIS A 202 -2.89 -21.75 14.54
CA HIS A 202 -3.44 -22.13 13.23
C HIS A 202 -4.92 -21.78 13.13
N TRP A 203 -5.75 -22.18 14.11
CA TRP A 203 -7.17 -21.84 14.13
C TRP A 203 -7.41 -20.33 14.25
N LYS A 204 -6.68 -19.63 15.11
CA LYS A 204 -6.78 -18.16 15.25
C LYS A 204 -6.49 -17.47 13.92
N ASN A 205 -5.42 -17.86 13.23
CA ASN A 205 -5.07 -17.32 11.93
C ASN A 205 -6.08 -17.68 10.85
N PHE A 206 -6.64 -18.89 10.88
CA PHE A 206 -7.68 -19.30 9.96
C PHE A 206 -8.90 -18.39 10.06
N TYR A 207 -9.51 -18.23 11.25
CA TYR A 207 -10.72 -17.40 11.40
C TYR A 207 -10.44 -15.89 11.29
N ALA A 208 -9.25 -15.42 11.68
CA ALA A 208 -8.90 -14.01 11.56
C ALA A 208 -8.79 -13.53 10.10
N ASN A 209 -8.32 -14.41 9.21
CA ASN A 209 -8.08 -14.09 7.80
C ASN A 209 -9.14 -14.67 6.85
N HIS A 210 -10.17 -15.32 7.39
CA HIS A 210 -11.19 -15.95 6.56
C HIS A 210 -12.10 -14.90 5.92
N LYS A 211 -12.46 -15.10 4.65
CA LYS A 211 -13.35 -14.18 3.92
C LYS A 211 -14.81 -14.25 4.38
N LYS A 212 -15.24 -15.40 4.90
CA LYS A 212 -16.64 -15.70 5.27
C LYS A 212 -16.94 -15.52 6.75
N TYR A 213 -15.93 -15.60 7.60
CA TYR A 213 -16.12 -15.55 9.05
C TYR A 213 -15.67 -14.21 9.56
N THR A 214 -16.53 -13.55 10.32
CA THR A 214 -16.29 -12.19 10.80
C THR A 214 -16.13 -12.19 12.30
N LYS A 215 -15.09 -11.53 12.82
CA LYS A 215 -14.96 -11.31 14.26
C LYS A 215 -16.05 -10.36 14.74
N ILE A 216 -16.87 -10.81 15.67
CA ILE A 216 -17.95 -10.03 16.28
C ILE A 216 -17.47 -9.37 17.57
N GLY A 217 -16.61 -10.04 18.34
CA GLY A 217 -16.33 -9.56 19.69
C GLY A 217 -15.48 -10.47 20.54
N ARG A 218 -15.70 -10.42 21.86
CA ARG A 218 -14.97 -11.19 22.87
C ARG A 218 -15.90 -11.85 23.89
N VAL A 219 -15.47 -12.98 24.43
CA VAL A 219 -16.16 -13.67 25.53
C VAL A 219 -15.58 -13.23 26.86
N LEU A 220 -16.45 -12.93 27.82
CA LEU A 220 -16.08 -12.73 29.21
C LEU A 220 -16.11 -14.08 29.93
N HIS A 221 -14.95 -14.54 30.39
CA HIS A 221 -14.81 -15.73 31.22
C HIS A 221 -14.91 -15.38 32.70
N HIS A 222 -15.42 -16.32 33.50
CA HIS A 222 -15.32 -16.21 34.95
C HIS A 222 -13.84 -16.36 35.37
N PRO A 223 -13.37 -15.59 36.38
CA PRO A 223 -12.04 -15.76 36.92
C PRO A 223 -11.81 -17.20 37.40
N ILE A 224 -10.70 -17.82 36.98
CA ILE A 224 -10.28 -19.13 37.47
C ILE A 224 -9.58 -18.93 38.82
N ASP A 225 -9.99 -19.68 39.84
CA ASP A 225 -9.27 -19.72 41.11
C ASP A 225 -7.93 -20.46 40.92
N PRO A 226 -6.77 -19.81 41.17
CA PRO A 226 -5.46 -20.45 41.01
C PRO A 226 -5.24 -21.64 41.96
N LEU A 227 -6.07 -21.81 42.99
CA LEU A 227 -6.01 -22.94 43.93
C LEU A 227 -6.85 -24.14 43.49
N SER A 228 -7.63 -24.02 42.42
CA SER A 228 -8.44 -25.13 41.92
C SER A 228 -7.57 -26.23 41.29
N PRO A 229 -7.81 -27.52 41.63
CA PRO A 229 -7.00 -28.62 41.10
C PRO A 229 -7.19 -28.76 39.59
N ILE A 230 -6.09 -29.01 38.88
CA ILE A 230 -6.09 -29.24 37.44
C ILE A 230 -6.97 -30.46 37.13
N PRO A 231 -7.95 -30.36 36.20
CA PRO A 231 -8.76 -31.50 35.81
C PRO A 231 -7.89 -32.61 35.20
N PRO A 232 -8.27 -33.88 35.38
CA PRO A 232 -7.51 -35.00 34.83
C PRO A 232 -7.47 -34.94 33.29
N PRO A 233 -6.38 -35.42 32.65
CA PRO A 233 -6.25 -35.41 31.20
C PRO A 233 -7.37 -36.24 30.54
N CYS A 234 -7.95 -35.72 29.46
CA CYS A 234 -9.09 -36.35 28.76
C CYS A 234 -8.81 -37.73 28.15
N LYS A 235 -7.54 -38.16 28.10
CA LYS A 235 -7.13 -39.49 27.66
C LYS A 235 -6.29 -40.11 28.76
N GLU A 236 -6.78 -41.19 29.35
CA GLU A 236 -5.94 -42.10 30.10
C GLU A 236 -4.91 -42.68 29.13
N GLU A 237 -3.62 -42.36 29.33
CA GLU A 237 -2.56 -43.01 28.58
C GLU A 237 -2.56 -44.49 28.98
N LYS A 238 -2.92 -45.38 28.03
CA LYS A 238 -2.79 -46.83 28.25
C LYS A 238 -1.33 -47.13 28.61
N PRO A 239 -1.06 -47.84 29.74
CA PRO A 239 0.30 -48.11 30.15
C PRO A 239 1.02 -48.92 29.07
N ALA A 240 2.20 -48.43 28.67
CA ALA A 240 3.07 -49.08 27.71
C ALA A 240 3.45 -50.48 28.22
N VAL A 241 3.11 -51.50 27.43
CA VAL A 241 3.50 -52.89 27.68
C VAL A 241 5.03 -52.95 27.75
N GLY A 242 5.53 -53.37 28.92
CA GLY A 242 6.95 -53.47 29.23
C GLY A 242 7.70 -54.50 28.37
N ASN A 243 9.00 -54.23 28.24
CA ASN A 243 10.04 -54.98 27.55
C ASN A 243 9.87 -56.51 27.60
N LYS A 244 9.93 -57.15 26.43
CA LYS A 244 10.30 -58.56 26.30
C LYS A 244 11.80 -58.64 26.02
N GLU A 245 12.57 -58.93 27.05
CA GLU A 245 13.96 -59.35 26.94
C GLU A 245 14.02 -60.87 27.11
N GLN A 246 14.36 -61.53 26.01
CA GLN A 246 14.99 -62.86 25.87
C GLN A 246 14.68 -63.96 26.90
N ALA A 247 13.86 -64.92 26.48
CA ALA A 247 14.05 -66.34 26.81
C ALA A 247 14.03 -67.15 25.51
N LYS A 248 15.18 -67.78 25.23
CA LYS A 248 15.43 -68.79 24.18
C LYS A 248 14.73 -70.11 24.59
N GLU A 249 14.73 -71.09 23.68
CA GLU A 249 14.19 -72.47 23.81
C GLU A 249 12.64 -72.57 23.69
N GLU A 250 12.01 -73.37 22.82
CA GLU A 250 12.40 -74.49 21.96
C GLU A 250 11.56 -74.47 20.68
N ARG A 251 12.11 -74.99 19.58
CA ARG A 251 11.42 -75.25 18.32
C ARG A 251 11.25 -76.76 18.19
N PRO A 252 10.02 -77.30 18.08
CA PRO A 252 9.80 -78.59 17.44
C PRO A 252 9.26 -78.39 16.03
N THR A 253 9.85 -79.15 15.12
CA THR A 253 9.51 -79.33 13.72
C THR A 253 8.39 -80.36 13.54
N LYS A 254 7.56 -80.16 12.49
CA LYS A 254 6.86 -81.14 11.62
C LYS A 254 5.63 -80.42 11.02
N ASP A 255 5.60 -80.06 9.74
CA ASP A 255 5.55 -80.87 8.51
C ASP A 255 4.20 -81.55 8.25
N SER A 256 3.78 -81.48 6.98
CA SER A 256 2.57 -82.00 6.32
C SER A 256 1.24 -81.38 6.79
N GLY A 257 0.28 -80.97 5.94
CA GLY A 257 0.07 -81.12 4.51
C GLY A 257 -1.45 -81.18 4.28
N GLN A 258 -1.93 -80.58 3.17
CA GLN A 258 -3.22 -80.88 2.53
C GLN A 258 -4.51 -80.50 3.30
N HIS A 259 -5.69 -80.34 2.72
CA HIS A 259 -6.20 -79.86 1.42
C HIS A 259 -7.70 -79.61 1.71
N ALA A 260 -8.33 -78.74 0.91
CA ALA A 260 -9.75 -78.82 0.50
C ALA A 260 -10.90 -78.58 1.51
N LYS A 261 -11.60 -77.46 1.24
CA LYS A 261 -13.07 -77.29 1.10
C LYS A 261 -14.00 -78.31 1.79
N HIS A 262 -14.99 -77.82 2.54
CA HIS A 262 -16.40 -77.85 2.11
C HIS A 262 -17.30 -77.01 3.04
N GLN A 263 -18.52 -76.82 2.53
CA GLN A 263 -19.56 -75.81 2.74
C GLN A 263 -20.62 -76.21 3.80
N GLU A 264 -21.56 -75.28 4.05
CA GLU A 264 -22.86 -75.40 4.77
C GLU A 264 -22.81 -75.12 6.29
N LEU A 265 -23.68 -74.30 6.89
CA LEU A 265 -25.04 -73.83 6.56
C LEU A 265 -25.17 -72.30 6.65
#